data_AF-A0A1V3WJZ9-F1
#
_entry.id   AF-A0A1V3WJZ9-F1
#
_cell.length_a   1.000
_cell.length_b   1.000
_cell.length_c   1.000
_cell.angle_alpha   90.00
_cell.angle_beta   90.00
_cell.angle_gamma   90.00
#
_symmetry.space_group_name_H-M   'P 1'
#
loop_
_entity.id
_entity.type
_entity.pdbx_description
1 polymer ?
#
loop_
_entity_poly.entity_id
_entity_poly.type
_entity_poly.pdbx_seq_one_letter_code
_entity_poly.pdbx_strand_id
1 'polypeptide(L)'
;MTTIADLHPDTDVDLTVVSHAAGRMRVHVGGSGFDEIRAVATEETVATVAGVRAVQAYPRTASVVIWYGAEGCDTAAVLSAIVDAQQIPAELVPARARIQPPRTAVA
;
A
#
# COMPACT_ATOMS: atom_id res chain seq x y z
N MET A 1 4.27 -17.08 -14.81
CA MET A 1 3.50 -16.76 -13.59
C MET A 1 4.44 -17.07 -12.43
N THR A 2 5.22 -16.09 -11.98
CA THR A 2 6.29 -16.31 -11.01
C THR A 2 5.79 -15.85 -9.66
N THR A 3 5.38 -16.81 -8.82
CA THR A 3 5.00 -16.56 -7.43
C THR A 3 6.27 -16.61 -6.59
N ILE A 4 6.64 -15.50 -5.95
CA ILE A 4 7.65 -15.48 -4.90
C ILE A 4 6.86 -15.34 -3.61
N ALA A 5 6.74 -16.43 -2.86
CA ALA A 5 6.18 -16.44 -1.51
C ALA A 5 7.36 -16.53 -0.53
N ASP A 6 7.56 -15.49 0.26
CA ASP A 6 8.39 -15.53 1.45
C ASP A 6 7.46 -15.28 2.65
N LEU A 7 7.21 -16.33 3.44
CA LEU A 7 6.28 -16.33 4.57
C LEU A 7 7.08 -16.13 5.86
N HIS A 8 6.87 -15.01 6.56
CA HIS A 8 7.40 -14.77 7.90
C HIS A 8 6.27 -14.97 8.95
N PRO A 9 6.32 -16.02 9.80
CA PRO A 9 5.23 -16.39 10.69
C PRO A 9 5.31 -15.63 12.01
N ASP A 10 4.71 -14.44 12.05
CA ASP A 10 4.09 -13.89 13.28
C ASP A 10 3.12 -12.73 12.99
N THR A 11 2.92 -12.41 11.70
CA THR A 11 1.73 -11.71 11.24
C THR A 11 1.35 -12.36 9.92
N ASP A 12 0.20 -13.01 9.86
CA ASP A 12 -0.27 -13.72 8.67
C ASP A 12 -0.78 -12.70 7.62
N VAL A 13 0.12 -11.83 7.17
CA VAL A 13 -0.11 -10.86 6.11
C VAL A 13 0.35 -11.50 4.82
N ASP A 14 -0.56 -12.18 4.13
CA ASP A 14 -0.31 -12.70 2.80
C ASP A 14 -0.32 -11.54 1.79
N LEU A 15 0.73 -11.38 0.99
CA LEU A 15 0.81 -10.35 -0.03
C LEU A 15 0.88 -10.98 -1.42
N THR A 16 -0.09 -10.66 -2.27
CA THR A 16 -0.11 -11.12 -3.66
C THR A 16 -0.02 -9.95 -4.62
N VAL A 17 1.02 -9.89 -5.44
CA VAL A 17 1.10 -8.91 -6.55
C VAL A 17 0.16 -9.34 -7.68
N VAL A 18 -0.96 -8.64 -7.83
CA VAL A 18 -2.00 -8.93 -8.83
C VAL A 18 -1.56 -8.45 -10.23
N SER A 19 -0.94 -7.29 -10.30
CA SER A 19 -0.43 -6.73 -11.56
C SER A 19 0.70 -5.75 -11.29
N HIS A 20 1.72 -5.72 -12.14
CA HIS A 20 2.81 -4.76 -12.09
C HIS A 20 3.24 -4.41 -13.51
N ALA A 21 2.78 -3.25 -14.00
CA ALA A 21 3.08 -2.79 -15.35
C ALA A 21 2.78 -1.29 -15.51
N ALA A 22 3.43 -0.65 -16.48
CA ALA A 22 3.11 0.71 -16.94
C ALA A 22 3.03 1.76 -15.82
N GLY A 23 3.95 1.73 -14.85
CA GLY A 23 3.99 2.69 -13.74
C GLY A 23 2.94 2.44 -12.65
N ARG A 24 2.27 1.28 -12.67
CA ARG A 24 1.23 0.91 -11.70
C ARG A 24 1.41 -0.52 -11.20
N MET A 25 1.41 -0.66 -9.88
CA MET A 25 1.37 -1.95 -9.19
C MET A 25 0.07 -2.09 -8.41
N ARG A 26 -0.51 -3.29 -8.41
CA ARG A 26 -1.66 -3.66 -7.59
C ARG A 26 -1.26 -4.83 -6.72
N VAL A 27 -1.33 -4.65 -5.41
CA VAL A 27 -1.07 -5.68 -4.42
C VAL A 27 -2.38 -6.01 -3.72
N HIS A 28 -2.67 -7.29 -3.55
CA HIS A 28 -3.72 -7.76 -2.68
C HIS A 28 -3.11 -8.11 -1.32
N VAL A 29 -3.72 -7.60 -0.25
CA VAL A 29 -3.35 -7.91 1.13
C VAL A 29 -4.35 -8.95 1.64
N GLY A 30 -3.92 -10.19 1.72
CA GLY A 30 -4.66 -11.28 2.34
C GLY A 30 -4.66 -11.18 3.87
N GLY A 31 -5.38 -12.11 4.50
CA GLY A 31 -5.61 -12.12 5.94
C GLY A 31 -6.87 -11.33 6.35
N SER A 32 -7.49 -11.72 7.45
CA SER A 32 -8.80 -11.21 7.89
C SER A 32 -8.78 -9.81 8.53
N GLY A 33 -7.70 -9.04 8.36
CA GLY A 33 -7.40 -7.85 9.18
C GLY A 33 -7.22 -6.53 8.43
N PHE A 34 -7.42 -6.47 7.12
CA PHE A 34 -7.19 -5.23 6.35
C PHE A 34 -8.38 -4.27 6.43
N ASP A 35 -8.44 -3.48 7.51
CA ASP A 35 -9.47 -2.48 7.78
C ASP A 35 -9.07 -1.04 7.37
N GLU A 36 -9.92 -0.06 7.67
CA GLU A 36 -9.67 1.36 7.35
C GLU A 36 -8.39 1.90 8.00
N ILE A 37 -8.06 1.46 9.23
CA ILE A 37 -6.87 1.91 9.95
C ILE A 37 -5.63 1.34 9.27
N ARG A 38 -5.65 0.04 8.94
CA ARG A 38 -4.56 -0.61 8.19
C ARG A 38 -4.36 -0.01 6.81
N ALA A 39 -5.45 0.36 6.15
CA ALA A 39 -5.40 1.04 4.86
C ALA A 39 -4.68 2.39 4.96
N VAL A 40 -4.96 3.21 5.98
CA VAL A 40 -4.24 4.48 6.19
C VAL A 40 -2.78 4.25 6.53
N ALA A 41 -2.49 3.33 7.45
CA ALA A 41 -1.11 2.99 7.81
C ALA A 41 -0.30 2.58 6.57
N THR A 42 -0.93 1.79 5.68
CA THR A 42 -0.33 1.36 4.42
C THR A 42 -0.09 2.52 3.48
N GLU A 43 -1.06 3.42 3.31
CA GLU A 43 -0.93 4.61 2.47
C GLU A 43 0.23 5.49 2.93
N GLU A 44 0.30 5.79 4.22
CA GLU A 44 1.36 6.63 4.82
C GLU A 44 2.74 5.98 4.66
N THR A 45 2.86 4.70 5.01
CA THR A 45 4.16 4.00 5.01
C THR A 45 4.68 3.80 3.59
N VAL A 46 3.85 3.33 2.66
CA VAL A 46 4.26 3.08 1.27
C VAL A 46 4.55 4.38 0.52
N ALA A 47 3.89 5.48 0.86
CA ALA A 47 4.18 6.79 0.24
C ALA A 47 5.61 7.29 0.53
N THR A 48 6.29 6.75 1.55
CA THR A 48 7.69 7.09 1.87
C THR A 48 8.71 6.32 1.02
N VAL A 49 8.29 5.27 0.32
CA VAL A 49 9.19 4.43 -0.48
C VAL A 49 9.66 5.18 -1.73
N ALA A 50 10.96 5.16 -1.98
CA ALA A 50 11.55 5.83 -3.13
C ALA A 50 10.94 5.35 -4.46
N GLY A 51 10.64 6.30 -5.36
CA GLY A 51 10.01 6.03 -6.66
C GLY A 51 8.47 5.91 -6.61
N VAL A 52 7.86 5.76 -5.43
CA VAL A 52 6.41 5.85 -5.27
C VAL A 52 5.95 7.29 -5.46
N ARG A 53 4.90 7.47 -6.27
CA ARG A 53 4.29 8.77 -6.56
C ARG A 53 2.95 8.97 -5.85
N ALA A 54 2.20 7.89 -5.70
CA ALA A 54 0.93 7.88 -4.99
C ALA A 54 0.58 6.46 -4.56
N VAL A 55 -0.21 6.36 -3.51
CA VAL A 55 -0.74 5.10 -2.98
C VAL A 55 -2.22 5.29 -2.69
N GLN A 56 -3.01 4.26 -2.99
CA GLN A 56 -4.40 4.18 -2.58
C GLN A 56 -4.71 2.76 -2.09
N ALA A 57 -5.12 2.65 -0.84
CA ALA A 57 -5.56 1.42 -0.21
C ALA A 57 -7.10 1.36 -0.17
N TYR A 58 -7.63 0.22 -0.59
CA TYR A 58 -9.05 -0.10 -0.65
C TYR A 58 -9.36 -1.19 0.38
N PRO A 59 -9.76 -0.82 1.62
CA PRO A 59 -9.94 -1.78 2.70
C PRO A 59 -11.00 -2.83 2.38
N ARG A 60 -12.11 -2.42 1.75
CA ARG A 60 -13.20 -3.33 1.38
C ARG A 60 -12.81 -4.47 0.43
N THR A 61 -11.77 -4.29 -0.38
CA THR A 61 -11.30 -5.30 -1.34
C THR A 61 -9.88 -5.77 -1.02
N ALA A 62 -9.35 -5.34 0.12
CA ALA A 62 -7.96 -5.51 0.53
C ALA A 62 -6.96 -5.33 -0.62
N SER A 63 -7.16 -4.27 -1.41
CA SER A 63 -6.33 -3.97 -2.58
C SER A 63 -5.56 -2.68 -2.33
N VAL A 64 -4.27 -2.68 -2.64
CA VAL A 64 -3.41 -1.51 -2.59
C VAL A 64 -2.94 -1.21 -4.01
N VAL A 65 -3.18 0.00 -4.47
CA VAL A 65 -2.76 0.48 -5.78
C VAL A 65 -1.64 1.49 -5.58
N ILE A 66 -0.51 1.21 -6.21
CA ILE A 66 0.70 2.00 -6.13
C ILE A 66 0.99 2.55 -7.52
N TRP A 67 1.18 3.86 -7.62
CA TRP A 67 1.71 4.52 -8.82
C TRP A 67 3.16 4.89 -8.57
N TYR A 68 4.03 4.63 -9.53
CA TYR A 68 5.46 4.90 -9.44
C TYR A 68 6.00 5.57 -10.71
N GLY A 69 7.19 6.16 -10.60
CA GLY A 69 7.86 6.89 -11.68
C GLY A 69 8.32 6.00 -12.85
N ALA A 70 8.75 6.63 -13.94
CA ALA A 70 9.28 5.91 -15.10
C ALA A 70 10.55 5.12 -14.79
N GLU A 71 11.32 5.54 -13.78
CA GLU A 71 12.51 4.84 -13.28
C GLU A 71 12.19 3.55 -12.51
N GLY A 72 10.90 3.27 -12.27
CA GLY A 72 10.44 2.12 -11.51
C GLY A 72 10.22 2.45 -10.03
N CYS A 73 9.91 1.40 -9.26
CA CYS A 73 9.96 1.41 -7.81
C CYS A 73 10.60 0.10 -7.35
N ASP A 74 11.24 0.13 -6.19
CA ASP A 74 11.72 -1.08 -5.55
C ASP A 74 10.50 -1.87 -5.02
N THR A 75 10.15 -2.93 -5.73
CA THR A 75 8.99 -3.77 -5.40
C THR A 75 9.17 -4.45 -4.04
N ALA A 76 10.39 -4.87 -3.68
CA ALA A 76 10.64 -5.51 -2.39
C ALA A 76 10.47 -4.50 -1.25
N ALA A 77 10.97 -3.28 -1.42
CA ALA A 77 10.77 -2.21 -0.45
C ALA A 77 9.29 -1.85 -0.27
N VAL A 78 8.51 -1.83 -1.36
CA VAL A 78 7.06 -1.61 -1.27
C VAL A 78 6.36 -2.73 -0.51
N LEU A 79 6.68 -4.00 -0.79
CA LEU A 79 6.06 -5.13 -0.08
C LEU A 79 6.44 -5.14 1.40
N SER A 80 7.70 -4.86 1.73
CA SER A 80 8.16 -4.70 3.12
C SER A 80 7.39 -3.58 3.83
N ALA A 81 7.26 -2.41 3.18
CA ALA A 81 6.51 -1.29 3.74
C ALA A 81 5.03 -1.61 4.00
N ILE A 82 4.41 -2.45 3.16
CA ILE A 82 3.04 -2.93 3.42
C ILE A 82 3.03 -3.82 4.66
N VAL A 83 3.97 -4.76 4.80
CA VAL A 83 4.05 -5.62 6.01
C VAL A 83 4.28 -4.78 7.27
N ASP A 84 5.20 -3.81 7.22
CA ASP A 84 5.52 -2.91 8.33
C ASP A 84 4.29 -2.09 8.75
N ALA A 85 3.53 -1.58 7.79
CA ALA A 85 2.29 -0.84 8.04
C ALA A 85 1.24 -1.66 8.81
N GLN A 86 1.19 -2.98 8.59
CA GLN A 86 0.28 -3.86 9.31
C GLN A 86 0.62 -3.99 10.80
N GLN A 87 1.87 -3.68 11.19
CA GLN A 87 2.33 -3.72 12.58
C GLN A 87 2.14 -2.39 13.33
N ILE A 88 1.83 -1.30 12.64
CA ILE A 88 1.73 0.02 13.27
C ILE A 88 0.57 0.04 14.28
N PRO A 89 0.78 0.38 15.55
CA PRO A 89 -0.31 0.49 16.52
C PRO A 89 -1.40 1.47 16.05
N ALA A 90 -2.68 1.11 16.23
CA ALA A 90 -3.81 1.87 15.69
C ALA A 90 -3.85 3.32 16.20
N GLU A 91 -3.35 3.55 17.42
CA GLU A 91 -3.22 4.87 18.05
C GLU A 91 -2.17 5.78 17.38
N LEU A 92 -1.23 5.22 16.63
CA LEU A 92 -0.24 5.99 15.86
C LEU A 92 -0.70 6.28 14.44
N VAL A 93 -1.77 5.65 13.99
CA VAL A 93 -2.29 5.84 12.64
C VAL A 93 -3.09 7.15 12.59
N PRO A 94 -2.75 8.08 11.68
CA PRO A 94 -3.51 9.31 11.51
C PRO A 94 -4.98 9.03 11.17
N ALA A 95 -5.86 9.98 11.50
CA ALA A 95 -7.23 9.91 11.04
C ALA A 95 -7.26 9.97 9.50
N ARG A 96 -8.03 9.06 8.87
CA ARG A 96 -8.14 9.03 7.41
C ARG A 96 -8.67 10.36 6.90
N ALA A 97 -7.87 11.05 6.10
CA ALA A 97 -8.33 12.26 5.43
C ALA A 97 -9.46 11.90 4.46
N ARG A 98 -10.62 12.55 4.59
CA ARG A 98 -11.61 12.54 3.51
C ARG A 98 -10.93 13.19 2.30
N ILE A 99 -10.86 12.49 1.17
CA ILE A 99 -10.28 13.04 -0.06
C ILE A 99 -11.03 14.34 -0.38
N GLN A 100 -10.42 15.48 -0.07
CA GLN A 100 -10.86 16.78 -0.53
C GLN A 100 -10.50 16.80 -2.03
N PRO A 101 -11.43 17.14 -2.94
CA PRO A 101 -11.06 17.33 -4.33
C PRO A 101 -9.91 18.35 -4.41
N PRO A 102 -9.03 18.26 -5.42
CA PRO A 102 -7.90 19.18 -5.54
C PRO A 102 -8.42 20.61 -5.42
N ARG A 103 -7.78 21.44 -4.57
CA ARG A 103 -8.02 22.88 -4.58
C ARG A 103 -7.70 23.36 -5.99
N THR A 104 -8.72 23.56 -6.81
CA THR A 104 -8.58 24.23 -8.09
C THR A 104 -8.02 25.60 -7.78
N ALA A 105 -6.74 25.83 -8.05
CA ALA A 105 -6.23 27.18 -8.18
C ALA A 105 -6.93 27.74 -9.43
N VAL A 106 -7.92 28.60 -9.18
CA VAL A 106 -8.47 29.48 -10.19
C VAL A 106 -7.29 30.28 -10.76
N ALA A 107 -7.03 30.10 -12.05
CA ALA A 107 -6.28 31.03 -12.87
C ALA A 107 -7.29 31.84 -13.70
#